data_AF-A0A7T8QTC8-F1
#
_entry.id   AF-A0A7T8QTC8-F1
#
_cell.length_a   1.000
_cell.length_b   1.000
_cell.length_c   1.000
_cell.angle_alpha   90.00
_cell.angle_beta   90.00
_cell.angle_gamma   90.00
#
_symmetry.space_group_name_H-M   'P 1'
#
loop_
_entity.id
_entity.type
_entity.pdbx_description
1 polymer ?
#
loop_
_entity_poly.entity_id
_entity_poly.type
_entity_poly.pdbx_seq_one_letter_code
_entity_poly.pdbx_strand_id
1 'polypeptide(L)'
;DPILKNFGEDLNSRWKSLGRQIKESVKVNEGRHTEIYMEKPFIVPGGRFREMYYWDSYWTILGLLVSDMPETVKGMLDNFVGLVQKYGHIPNGNRIYYINRSQPPLFIPMVELYYKATKDAEFLRQNIQVLEKEFNFWLMNRSLEVNVGDKSYSLFRYNVGVESPRPGKNP
;
A
#
# COMPACT_ATOMS: atom_id res chain seq x y z
N ASP A 1 -1.42 -20.67 27.73
CA ASP A 1 -0.64 -19.75 28.56
C ASP A 1 -1.40 -18.42 28.68
N PRO A 2 -1.82 -18.00 29.88
CA PRO A 2 -2.51 -16.74 30.11
C PRO A 2 -1.75 -15.48 29.65
N ILE A 3 -0.41 -15.49 29.73
CA ILE A 3 0.43 -14.36 29.30
C ILE A 3 0.34 -14.19 27.79
N LEU A 4 0.48 -15.28 27.04
CA LEU A 4 0.36 -15.28 25.58
C LEU A 4 -1.06 -14.90 25.13
N LYS A 5 -2.08 -15.34 25.87
CA LYS A 5 -3.47 -14.96 25.59
C LYS A 5 -3.68 -13.44 25.75
N ASN A 6 -3.26 -12.87 26.88
CA ASN A 6 -3.40 -11.44 27.13
C ASN A 6 -2.61 -10.61 26.10
N PHE A 7 -1.40 -11.04 25.75
CA PHE A 7 -0.62 -10.42 24.68
C PHE A 7 -1.36 -10.43 23.33
N GLY A 8 -1.99 -11.55 22.97
CA GLY A 8 -2.78 -11.67 21.75
C GLY A 8 -4.02 -10.76 21.75
N GLU A 9 -4.74 -10.68 22.87
CA GLU A 9 -5.90 -9.79 23.05
C GLU A 9 -5.48 -8.31 22.94
N ASP A 10 -4.39 -7.92 23.59
CA ASP A 10 -3.84 -6.57 23.51
C ASP A 10 -3.44 -6.21 22.09
N LEU A 11 -2.80 -7.13 21.35
CA LEU A 11 -2.40 -6.92 19.96
C LEU A 11 -3.63 -6.75 19.06
N ASN A 12 -4.63 -7.64 19.18
CA ASN A 12 -5.85 -7.57 18.39
C ASN A 12 -6.63 -6.26 18.64
N SER A 13 -6.71 -5.82 19.90
CA SER A 13 -7.41 -4.59 20.27
C SER A 13 -6.82 -3.33 19.59
N ARG A 14 -5.54 -3.35 19.22
CA ARG A 14 -4.86 -2.23 18.54
C ARG A 14 -5.36 -2.02 17.12
N TRP A 15 -5.84 -3.06 16.42
CA TRP A 15 -6.37 -2.88 15.06
C TRP A 15 -7.52 -1.87 15.03
N LYS A 16 -8.37 -1.88 16.07
CA LYS A 16 -9.46 -0.91 16.21
C LYS A 16 -8.97 0.53 16.37
N SER A 17 -7.88 0.75 17.10
CA SER A 17 -7.33 2.10 17.32
C SER A 17 -6.51 2.61 16.13
N LEU A 18 -5.98 1.69 15.31
CA LEU A 18 -5.22 1.98 14.09
C LEU A 18 -6.10 2.08 12.83
N GLY A 19 -7.34 1.61 12.88
CA GLY A 19 -8.28 1.73 11.77
C GLY A 19 -8.66 3.18 11.44
N ARG A 20 -8.71 3.50 10.15
CA ARG A 20 -9.12 4.80 9.62
C ARG A 20 -10.09 4.60 8.47
N GLN A 21 -11.04 5.52 8.37
CA GLN A 21 -11.93 5.70 7.22
C GLN A 21 -11.82 7.15 6.78
N ILE A 22 -11.58 7.39 5.50
CA ILE A 22 -11.58 8.76 4.97
C ILE A 22 -13.03 9.23 4.85
N LYS A 23 -13.28 10.46 5.30
CA LYS A 23 -14.60 11.09 5.22
C LYS A 23 -14.98 11.35 3.76
N GLU A 24 -16.25 11.12 3.42
CA GLU A 24 -16.80 11.39 2.09
C GLU A 24 -16.60 12.86 1.65
N SER A 25 -16.53 13.79 2.60
CA SER A 25 -16.23 15.21 2.32
C SER A 25 -14.92 15.42 1.57
N VAL A 26 -13.94 14.52 1.73
CA VAL A 26 -12.66 14.54 1.00
C VAL A 26 -12.88 14.28 -0.48
N LYS A 27 -13.75 13.32 -0.83
CA LYS A 27 -14.13 13.02 -2.22
C LYS A 27 -14.82 14.21 -2.90
N VAL A 28 -15.69 14.90 -2.16
CA VAL A 28 -16.43 16.07 -2.68
C VAL A 28 -15.51 17.28 -2.84
N ASN A 29 -14.51 17.42 -1.97
CA ASN A 29 -13.63 18.60 -1.92
C ASN A 29 -12.15 18.22 -2.12
N GLU A 30 -11.81 17.36 -3.08
CA GLU A 30 -10.43 16.83 -3.24
C GLU A 30 -9.37 17.95 -3.27
N GLY A 31 -9.66 19.08 -3.92
CA GLY A 31 -8.74 20.23 -4.02
C GLY A 31 -8.46 20.99 -2.71
N ARG A 32 -9.19 20.70 -1.63
CA ARG A 32 -8.97 21.29 -0.29
C ARG A 32 -8.32 20.32 0.69
N HIS A 33 -8.05 19.10 0.25
CA HIS A 33 -7.49 18.05 1.07
C HIS A 33 -6.18 17.56 0.47
N THR A 34 -5.28 17.13 1.36
CA THR A 34 -4.08 16.42 0.89
C THR A 34 -4.29 14.92 0.91
N GLU A 35 -5.27 14.40 1.66
CA GLU A 35 -5.71 13.02 1.62
C GLU A 35 -6.25 12.66 0.23
N ILE A 36 -5.81 11.51 -0.28
CA ILE A 36 -6.44 10.86 -1.44
C ILE A 36 -7.59 10.02 -0.89
N TYR A 37 -8.82 10.29 -1.36
CA TYR A 37 -9.99 9.54 -0.92
C TYR A 37 -9.86 8.04 -1.23
N MET A 38 -10.30 7.22 -0.27
CA MET A 38 -10.33 5.77 -0.32
C MET A 38 -11.69 5.30 0.18
N GLU A 39 -12.32 4.40 -0.57
CA GLU A 39 -13.68 3.94 -0.26
C GLU A 39 -13.68 3.02 0.97
N LYS A 40 -12.69 2.12 1.07
CA LYS A 40 -12.65 1.11 2.13
C LYS A 40 -11.83 1.59 3.34
N PRO A 41 -12.15 1.13 4.56
CA PRO A 41 -11.31 1.38 5.72
C PRO A 41 -9.91 0.78 5.53
N PHE A 42 -8.91 1.36 6.19
CA PHE A 42 -7.55 0.85 6.19
C PHE A 42 -6.89 1.02 7.57
N ILE A 43 -5.81 0.28 7.78
CA ILE A 43 -4.99 0.37 9.00
C ILE A 43 -3.79 1.27 8.74
N VAL A 44 -3.46 2.15 9.70
CA VAL A 44 -2.26 2.99 9.65
C VAL A 44 -1.15 2.46 10.57
N PRO A 45 0.14 2.83 10.34
CA PRO A 45 1.23 2.43 11.21
C PRO A 45 1.10 2.92 12.67
N GLY A 46 0.40 4.05 12.87
CA GLY A 46 0.14 4.63 14.18
C GLY A 46 1.05 5.82 14.53
N GLY A 47 0.88 6.34 15.75
CA GLY A 47 1.58 7.55 16.21
C GLY A 47 1.19 8.79 15.41
N ARG A 48 2.17 9.49 14.83
CA ARG A 48 1.94 10.69 14.01
C ARG A 48 1.42 10.38 12.60
N PHE A 49 1.55 9.15 12.14
CA PHE A 49 1.17 8.73 10.79
C PHE A 49 -0.34 8.45 10.74
N ARG A 50 -1.04 9.16 9.85
CA ARG A 50 -2.51 9.07 9.72
C ARG A 50 -2.93 8.59 8.33
N GLU A 51 -1.96 8.25 7.50
CA GLU A 51 -2.08 7.80 6.13
C GLU A 51 -1.89 6.29 6.03
N MET A 52 -2.47 5.70 4.98
CA MET A 52 -2.08 4.37 4.53
C MET A 52 -0.72 4.46 3.85
N TYR A 53 0.24 3.63 4.26
CA TYR A 53 1.56 3.53 3.64
C TYR A 53 1.71 2.20 2.90
N TYR A 54 2.34 2.22 1.73
CA TYR A 54 2.37 1.07 0.83
C TYR A 54 3.10 -0.13 1.45
N TRP A 55 4.40 -0.04 1.73
CA TRP A 55 5.15 -1.21 2.23
C TRP A 55 4.79 -1.60 3.68
N ASP A 56 4.41 -0.64 4.54
CA ASP A 56 3.95 -0.91 5.91
C ASP A 56 2.69 -1.79 5.91
N SER A 57 1.86 -1.64 4.87
CA SER A 57 0.63 -2.43 4.72
C SER A 57 0.93 -3.92 4.51
N TYR A 58 2.11 -4.32 4.03
CA TYR A 58 2.45 -5.73 3.87
C TYR A 58 2.50 -6.44 5.23
N TRP A 59 3.24 -5.86 6.16
CA TRP A 59 3.37 -6.37 7.52
C TRP A 59 2.05 -6.29 8.29
N THR A 60 1.28 -5.23 8.03
CA THR A 60 -0.06 -5.06 8.59
C THR A 60 -1.01 -6.16 8.10
N ILE A 61 -1.00 -6.46 6.80
CA ILE A 61 -1.81 -7.54 6.21
C ILE A 61 -1.45 -8.89 6.80
N LEU A 62 -0.16 -9.20 6.99
CA LEU A 62 0.26 -10.41 7.70
C LEU A 62 -0.38 -10.51 9.10
N GLY A 63 -0.31 -9.43 9.88
CA GLY A 63 -0.90 -9.37 11.22
C GLY A 63 -2.43 -9.51 11.21
N LEU A 64 -3.11 -8.88 10.25
CA LEU A 64 -4.56 -8.95 10.09
C LEU A 64 -5.03 -10.36 9.72
N LEU A 65 -4.32 -11.06 8.83
CA LEU A 65 -4.64 -12.44 8.46
C LEU A 65 -4.46 -13.40 9.64
N VAL A 66 -3.40 -13.22 10.44
CA VAL A 66 -3.22 -13.98 11.70
C VAL A 66 -4.31 -13.66 12.73
N SER A 67 -4.89 -12.46 12.65
CA SER A 67 -5.97 -12.00 13.54
C SER A 67 -7.37 -12.33 13.01
N ASP A 68 -7.49 -13.17 11.98
CA ASP A 68 -8.77 -13.55 11.34
C ASP A 68 -9.58 -12.35 10.81
N MET A 69 -8.90 -11.41 10.14
CA MET A 69 -9.51 -10.19 9.56
C MET A 69 -9.36 -10.11 8.02
N PRO A 70 -9.72 -11.15 7.24
CA PRO A 70 -9.52 -11.16 5.79
C PRO A 70 -10.33 -10.08 5.05
N GLU A 71 -11.49 -9.67 5.56
CA GLU A 71 -12.32 -8.61 4.96
C GLU A 71 -11.63 -7.25 5.05
N THR A 72 -10.92 -6.98 6.15
CA THR A 72 -10.12 -5.75 6.30
C THR A 72 -8.97 -5.76 5.30
N VAL A 73 -8.33 -6.91 5.13
CA VAL A 73 -7.27 -7.08 4.11
C VAL A 73 -7.82 -6.85 2.71
N LYS A 74 -8.97 -7.44 2.36
CA LYS A 74 -9.63 -7.23 1.06
C LYS A 74 -9.88 -5.75 0.81
N GLY A 75 -10.43 -5.03 1.79
CA GLY A 75 -10.66 -3.59 1.68
C GLY A 75 -9.39 -2.77 1.46
N MET A 76 -8.29 -3.12 2.14
CA MET A 76 -6.99 -2.49 1.91
C MET A 76 -6.45 -2.77 0.50
N LEU A 77 -6.62 -3.99 -0.02
CA LEU A 77 -6.24 -4.36 -1.38
C LEU A 77 -7.11 -3.64 -2.43
N ASP A 78 -8.42 -3.51 -2.21
CA ASP A 78 -9.32 -2.73 -3.08
C ASP A 78 -8.88 -1.26 -3.16
N ASN A 79 -8.45 -0.66 -2.05
CA ASN A 79 -7.89 0.69 -2.05
C ASN A 79 -6.61 0.78 -2.89
N PHE A 80 -5.73 -0.22 -2.82
CA PHE A 80 -4.53 -0.28 -3.67
C PHE A 80 -4.87 -0.46 -5.16
N VAL A 81 -5.86 -1.30 -5.49
CA VAL A 81 -6.41 -1.42 -6.85
C VAL A 81 -6.82 -0.04 -7.36
N GLY A 82 -7.59 0.72 -6.58
CA GLY A 82 -8.03 2.07 -6.94
C GLY A 82 -6.87 3.05 -7.16
N LEU A 83 -5.81 2.98 -6.35
CA LEU A 83 -4.61 3.80 -6.51
C LEU A 83 -3.86 3.48 -7.81
N VAL A 84 -3.66 2.20 -8.14
CA VAL A 84 -3.01 1.79 -9.40
C VAL A 84 -3.86 2.15 -10.62
N GLN A 85 -5.18 2.04 -10.51
CA GLN A 85 -6.09 2.49 -11.56
C GLN A 85 -5.96 3.99 -11.81
N LYS A 86 -5.98 4.82 -10.75
CA LYS A 86 -5.92 6.30 -10.82
C LYS A 86 -4.54 6.85 -11.18
N TYR A 87 -3.46 6.30 -10.63
CA TYR A 87 -2.10 6.86 -10.72
C TYR A 87 -1.08 5.98 -11.46
N GLY A 88 -1.50 4.78 -11.90
CA GLY A 88 -0.63 3.82 -12.59
C GLY A 88 0.33 3.04 -11.68
N HIS A 89 0.42 3.42 -10.41
CA HIS A 89 1.23 2.76 -9.39
C HIS A 89 0.69 3.11 -8.00
N ILE A 90 1.18 2.41 -6.97
CA ILE A 90 0.84 2.74 -5.58
C ILE A 90 1.79 3.83 -5.08
N PRO A 91 1.29 5.01 -4.67
CA PRO A 91 2.12 6.04 -4.04
C PRO A 91 2.69 5.59 -2.69
N ASN A 92 3.70 6.29 -2.18
CA ASN A 92 4.29 6.03 -0.85
C ASN A 92 3.22 5.96 0.25
N GLY A 93 2.27 6.89 0.21
CA GLY A 93 1.04 6.80 0.99
C GLY A 93 -0.08 7.60 0.34
N ASN A 94 -1.28 7.57 0.93
CA ASN A 94 -2.48 8.18 0.35
C ASN A 94 -2.58 9.71 0.53
N ARG A 95 -1.53 10.43 0.14
CA ARG A 95 -1.47 11.89 0.09
C ARG A 95 -1.06 12.39 -1.28
N ILE A 96 -1.62 13.52 -1.72
CA ILE A 96 -1.36 14.09 -3.04
C ILE A 96 0.13 14.38 -3.28
N TYR A 97 0.87 14.82 -2.26
CA TYR A 97 2.30 15.11 -2.36
C TYR A 97 3.18 13.84 -2.42
N TYR A 98 2.60 12.65 -2.24
CA TYR A 98 3.28 11.37 -2.43
C TYR A 98 3.08 10.77 -3.82
N ILE A 99 2.19 11.30 -4.67
CA ILE A 99 1.85 10.69 -5.98
C ILE A 99 3.07 10.47 -6.89
N ASN A 100 4.13 11.29 -6.77
CA ASN A 100 5.34 11.15 -7.58
C ASN A 100 6.36 10.14 -7.00
N ARG A 101 6.03 9.47 -5.90
CA ARG A 101 6.93 8.59 -5.14
C ARG A 101 6.21 7.29 -4.81
N SER A 102 6.91 6.17 -4.92
CA SER A 102 6.43 4.88 -4.42
C SER A 102 7.31 4.38 -3.26
N GLN A 103 7.09 3.13 -2.87
CA GLN A 103 7.82 2.36 -1.87
C GLN A 103 8.13 0.97 -2.45
N PRO A 104 8.85 0.07 -1.74
CA PRO A 104 9.10 -1.28 -2.25
C PRO A 104 7.83 -1.96 -2.79
N PRO A 105 7.86 -2.50 -4.03
CA PRO A 105 6.67 -3.04 -4.70
C PRO A 105 6.23 -4.36 -4.08
N LEU A 106 5.27 -4.29 -3.15
CA LEU A 106 4.80 -5.44 -2.39
C LEU A 106 3.33 -5.80 -2.70
N PHE A 107 2.68 -5.17 -3.68
CA PHE A 107 1.26 -5.42 -3.96
C PHE A 107 0.96 -6.85 -4.39
N ILE A 108 1.71 -7.41 -5.36
CA ILE A 108 1.56 -8.82 -5.76
C ILE A 108 1.78 -9.75 -4.56
N PRO A 109 2.86 -9.61 -3.75
CA PRO A 109 2.99 -10.36 -2.50
C PRO A 109 1.82 -10.22 -1.52
N MET A 110 1.26 -9.01 -1.34
CA MET A 110 0.09 -8.81 -0.46
C MET A 110 -1.15 -9.56 -0.97
N VAL A 111 -1.37 -9.53 -2.29
CA VAL A 111 -2.47 -10.25 -2.93
C VAL A 111 -2.25 -11.77 -2.85
N GLU A 112 -1.02 -12.24 -2.97
CA GLU A 112 -0.66 -13.65 -2.77
C GLU A 112 -0.96 -14.10 -1.33
N LEU A 113 -0.61 -13.30 -0.31
CA LEU A 113 -0.93 -13.58 1.09
C LEU A 113 -2.44 -13.71 1.30
N TYR A 114 -3.22 -12.76 0.77
CA TYR A 114 -4.67 -12.79 0.84
C TYR A 114 -5.24 -14.05 0.16
N TYR A 115 -4.81 -14.35 -1.06
CA TYR A 115 -5.27 -15.55 -1.78
C TYR A 115 -4.91 -16.84 -1.04
N LYS A 116 -3.71 -16.93 -0.46
CA LYS A 116 -3.30 -18.12 0.32
C LYS A 116 -4.22 -18.33 1.52
N ALA A 117 -4.64 -17.26 2.19
CA ALA A 117 -5.51 -17.31 3.36
C ALA A 117 -6.99 -17.57 3.01
N THR A 118 -7.52 -16.98 1.94
CA THR A 118 -8.97 -16.98 1.65
C THR A 118 -9.39 -17.87 0.49
N LYS A 119 -8.45 -18.22 -0.40
CA LYS A 119 -8.72 -18.86 -1.70
C LYS A 119 -9.68 -18.09 -2.60
N ASP A 120 -9.80 -16.77 -2.40
CA ASP A 120 -10.62 -15.86 -3.22
C ASP A 120 -10.00 -15.67 -4.62
N ALA A 121 -10.22 -16.67 -5.49
CA ALA A 121 -9.75 -16.65 -6.87
C ALA A 121 -10.46 -15.60 -7.73
N GLU A 122 -11.66 -15.17 -7.32
CA GLU A 122 -12.43 -14.15 -8.03
C GLU A 122 -11.77 -12.79 -7.88
N PHE A 123 -11.30 -12.44 -6.69
CA PHE A 123 -10.51 -11.23 -6.48
C PHE A 123 -9.29 -11.17 -7.41
N LEU A 124 -8.56 -12.28 -7.56
CA LEU A 124 -7.43 -12.37 -8.50
C LEU A 124 -7.88 -12.16 -9.94
N ARG A 125 -8.92 -12.86 -10.37
CA ARG A 125 -9.45 -12.78 -11.75
C ARG A 125 -9.86 -11.35 -12.12
N GLN A 126 -10.50 -10.65 -11.19
CA GLN A 126 -10.96 -9.27 -11.40
C GLN A 126 -9.81 -8.26 -11.46
N ASN A 127 -8.71 -8.52 -10.73
CA ASN A 127 -7.66 -7.52 -10.50
C ASN A 127 -6.31 -7.85 -11.17
N ILE A 128 -6.16 -8.99 -11.86
CA ILE A 128 -4.88 -9.42 -12.44
C ILE A 128 -4.27 -8.38 -13.39
N GLN A 129 -5.10 -7.70 -14.19
CA GLN A 129 -4.65 -6.64 -15.10
C GLN A 129 -4.14 -5.40 -14.34
N VAL A 130 -4.68 -5.13 -13.16
CA VAL A 130 -4.22 -4.02 -12.31
C VAL A 130 -2.88 -4.36 -11.65
N LEU A 131 -2.69 -5.61 -11.24
CA LEU A 131 -1.40 -6.10 -10.73
C LEU A 131 -0.31 -6.01 -11.80
N GLU A 132 -0.62 -6.44 -13.02
CA GLU A 132 0.26 -6.32 -14.17
C GLU A 132 0.57 -4.85 -14.52
N LYS A 133 -0.42 -3.97 -14.42
CA LYS A 133 -0.23 -2.53 -14.64
C LYS A 133 0.81 -1.93 -13.69
N GLU A 134 0.76 -2.24 -12.39
CA GLU A 134 1.78 -1.76 -11.45
C GLU A 134 3.15 -2.38 -11.76
N PHE A 135 3.21 -3.69 -12.05
CA PHE A 135 4.46 -4.35 -12.42
C PHE A 135 5.11 -3.69 -13.64
N ASN A 136 4.32 -3.39 -14.67
CA ASN A 136 4.76 -2.67 -15.86
C ASN A 136 5.23 -1.24 -15.55
N PHE A 137 4.61 -0.55 -14.60
CA PHE A 137 5.13 0.74 -14.13
C PHE A 137 6.58 0.62 -13.63
N TRP A 138 6.89 -0.41 -12.83
CA TRP A 138 8.25 -0.63 -12.34
C TRP A 138 9.23 -0.98 -13.46
N LEU A 139 8.82 -1.86 -14.38
CA LEU A 139 9.64 -2.22 -15.54
C LEU A 139 9.99 -1.00 -16.40
N MET A 140 9.00 -0.14 -16.70
CA MET A 140 9.19 0.98 -17.63
C MET A 140 9.85 2.21 -17.00
N ASN A 141 9.60 2.47 -15.70
CA ASN A 141 9.97 3.74 -15.08
C ASN A 141 11.07 3.63 -14.02
N ARG A 142 11.41 2.40 -13.62
CA ARG A 142 12.32 2.14 -12.48
C ARG A 142 13.37 1.08 -12.80
N SER A 143 13.39 0.53 -14.01
CA SER A 143 14.52 -0.27 -14.48
C SER A 143 15.63 0.62 -15.03
N LEU A 144 16.87 0.13 -14.98
CA LEU A 144 18.01 0.67 -15.69
C LEU A 144 18.89 -0.47 -16.19
N GLU A 145 19.56 -0.23 -17.31
CA GLU A 145 20.63 -1.12 -17.76
C GLU A 145 21.96 -0.73 -17.09
N VAL A 146 22.65 -1.73 -16.56
CA VAL A 146 23.97 -1.60 -15.95
C VAL A 146 24.92 -2.51 -16.69
N ASN A 147 25.96 -1.92 -17.30
CA ASN A 147 26.98 -2.65 -18.03
C ASN A 147 28.16 -2.97 -17.11
N VAL A 148 28.55 -4.25 -17.04
CA VAL A 148 29.71 -4.74 -16.29
C VAL A 148 30.57 -5.59 -17.23
N GLY A 149 31.69 -5.03 -17.70
CA GLY A 149 32.47 -5.62 -18.80
C GLY A 149 31.63 -5.70 -20.07
N ASP A 150 31.60 -6.87 -20.70
CA ASP A 150 30.82 -7.13 -21.93
C ASP A 150 29.37 -7.56 -21.67
N LYS A 151 28.87 -7.46 -20.43
CA LYS A 151 27.50 -7.88 -20.05
C LYS A 151 26.64 -6.70 -19.66
N SER A 152 25.42 -6.66 -20.18
CA SER A 152 24.36 -5.73 -19.74
C SER A 152 23.37 -6.43 -18.80
N TYR A 153 23.02 -5.78 -17.71
CA TYR A 153 22.07 -6.26 -16.70
C TYR A 153 20.92 -5.25 -16.54
N SER A 154 19.67 -5.72 -16.63
CA SER A 154 18.51 -4.90 -16.26
C SER A 154 18.27 -5.01 -14.75
N LEU A 155 18.37 -3.90 -14.03
CA LEU A 155 18.19 -3.81 -12.59
C LEU A 155 17.14 -2.76 -12.23
N PHE A 156 16.52 -2.88 -11.06
CA PHE A 156 15.59 -1.86 -10.56
C PHE A 156 16.30 -0.87 -9.63
N ARG A 157 15.91 0.41 -9.71
CA ARG A 157 16.36 1.48 -8.83
C ARG A 157 15.18 2.29 -8.29
N TYR A 158 15.24 2.63 -7.01
CA TYR A 158 14.39 3.66 -6.44
C TYR A 158 14.80 5.03 -6.97
N ASN A 159 13.91 5.68 -7.73
CA ASN A 159 14.12 7.00 -8.31
C ASN A 159 12.84 7.85 -8.17
N VAL A 160 13.02 9.17 -8.03
CA VAL A 160 11.94 10.15 -7.96
C VAL A 160 12.29 11.32 -8.89
N GLY A 161 11.46 11.56 -9.90
CA GLY A 161 11.65 12.64 -10.88
C GLY A 161 11.22 14.02 -10.37
N VAL A 162 11.62 14.39 -9.15
CA VAL A 162 11.30 15.70 -8.55
C VAL A 162 12.53 16.26 -7.86
N GLU A 163 12.95 17.45 -8.28
CA GLU A 163 14.12 18.17 -7.76
C GLU A 163 13.78 19.08 -6.56
N SER A 164 12.49 19.35 -6.32
CA SER A 164 12.04 20.25 -5.24
C SER A 164 12.07 19.60 -3.84
N PRO A 165 12.22 20.41 -2.76
CA PRO A 165 12.17 19.94 -1.38
C PRO A 165 10.87 19.20 -1.04
N ARG A 166 10.93 18.31 -0.05
CA ARG A 166 9.77 17.53 0.38
C ARG A 166 8.82 18.38 1.22
N PRO A 167 7.54 18.55 0.82
CA PRO A 167 6.52 19.05 1.74
C PRO A 167 6.41 18.10 2.95
N GLY A 168 6.32 18.63 4.17
CA GLY A 168 6.16 17.83 5.39
C GLY A 168 7.45 17.52 6.17
N LYS A 169 8.61 17.97 5.69
CA LYS A 169 9.79 18.16 6.55
C LYS A 169 9.88 19.64 6.89
N ASN A 170 9.42 20.03 8.08
CA ASN A 170 9.91 21.28 8.66
C ASN A 170 11.41 21.08 8.98
N PRO A 171 12.25 22.12 8.81
CA PRO A 171 13.64 22.09 9.25
C PRO A 171 13.74 21.83 10.76
#